data_AF-A0A966F3N9-F1
#
_entry.id   AF-A0A966F3N9-F1
#
_cell.length_a   1.000
_cell.length_b   1.000
_cell.length_c   1.000
_cell.angle_alpha   90.00
_cell.angle_beta   90.00
_cell.angle_gamma   90.00
#
_symmetry.space_group_name_H-M   'P 1'
#
loop_
_entity.id
_entity.type
_entity.pdbx_description
1 polymer ?
#
loop_
_entity_poly.entity_id
_entity_poly.type
_entity_poly.pdbx_seq_one_letter_code
_entity_poly.pdbx_strand_id
1 'polypeptide(L)'
;MVAMTNHRKRFAFTMIELIFAIVIIAISVMSLPMMAVVTQRGMENNIVQEAIFAASAELMGATSGYWDENSMQDINVSHLSRVINIGNDCNSTTNLRLGHINQPYHRRCLDNNETIAFNLQGGAVSDLNDAAHGSQSIFLNPTPTASGYKDDYNSTLSVSVSAADANVKDINVTVTNTAGKVVTILKAKSANIGEIDYYRRTF
;
A
#
# COMPACT_ATOMS: atom_id res chain seq x y z
N MET A 1 18.35 74.58 -37.19
CA MET A 1 17.77 73.28 -36.78
C MET A 1 18.70 72.72 -35.70
N VAL A 2 18.20 72.61 -34.47
CA VAL A 2 19.03 72.42 -33.25
C VAL A 2 19.47 70.97 -33.13
N ALA A 3 20.79 70.76 -32.98
CA ALA A 3 21.36 69.44 -32.68
C ALA A 3 21.18 69.14 -31.19
N MET A 4 20.38 68.12 -30.86
CA MET A 4 20.31 67.56 -29.50
C MET A 4 21.54 66.70 -29.24
N THR A 5 22.47 67.18 -28.41
CA THR A 5 23.56 66.38 -27.87
C THR A 5 23.07 65.60 -26.66
N ASN A 6 22.85 64.30 -26.83
CA ASN A 6 22.54 63.38 -25.73
C ASN A 6 23.79 63.21 -24.83
N HIS A 7 23.79 63.90 -23.69
CA HIS A 7 24.79 63.71 -22.64
C HIS A 7 24.57 62.34 -21.97
N ARG A 8 25.28 61.31 -22.42
CA ARG A 8 25.35 60.03 -21.71
C ARG A 8 26.14 60.26 -20.42
N LYS A 9 25.44 60.39 -19.28
CA LYS A 9 26.06 60.36 -17.94
C LYS A 9 26.75 58.99 -17.77
N ARG A 10 28.08 58.95 -17.92
CA ARG A 10 28.89 57.80 -17.52
C ARG A 10 29.02 57.85 -15.99
N PHE A 11 28.23 57.03 -15.30
CA PHE A 11 28.42 56.82 -13.87
C PHE A 11 29.64 55.92 -13.68
N ALA A 12 30.66 56.43 -12.99
CA ALA A 12 31.79 55.63 -12.55
C ALA A 12 31.36 54.91 -11.26
N PHE A 13 31.35 53.58 -11.30
CA PHE A 13 31.12 52.76 -10.10
C PHE A 13 32.31 52.92 -9.15
N THR A 14 32.01 53.10 -7.86
CA THR A 14 33.06 53.08 -6.83
C THR A 14 33.57 51.65 -6.64
N MET A 15 34.86 51.46 -6.31
CA MET A 15 35.42 50.11 -6.14
C MET A 15 34.68 49.28 -5.07
N ILE A 16 34.13 49.93 -4.04
CA ILE A 16 33.37 49.25 -2.99
C ILE A 16 32.03 48.71 -3.49
N GLU A 17 31.36 49.45 -4.38
CA GLU A 17 30.09 49.04 -4.98
C GLU A 17 30.27 47.85 -5.93
N LEU A 18 31.41 47.80 -6.64
CA LEU A 18 31.79 46.66 -7.47
C LEU A 18 32.04 45.38 -6.64
N ILE A 19 32.72 45.51 -5.49
CA ILE A 19 32.96 44.36 -4.60
C ILE A 19 31.64 43.85 -4.02
N PHE A 20 30.75 44.74 -3.59
CA PHE A 20 29.42 44.35 -3.10
C PHE A 20 28.59 43.64 -4.17
N ALA A 21 28.60 44.14 -5.41
CA ALA A 21 27.89 43.50 -6.52
C ALA A 21 28.40 42.07 -6.77
N ILE A 22 29.72 41.86 -6.78
CA ILE A 22 30.31 40.53 -7.00
C ILE A 22 29.94 39.57 -5.86
N VAL A 23 30.01 40.02 -4.61
CA VAL A 23 29.65 39.18 -3.45
C VAL A 23 28.18 38.80 -3.48
N ILE A 24 27.28 39.75 -3.77
CA ILE A 24 25.84 39.47 -3.86
C ILE A 24 25.54 38.50 -5.00
N ILE A 25 26.15 38.69 -6.18
CA ILE A 25 25.98 37.77 -7.31
C ILE A 25 26.54 36.39 -6.95
N ALA A 26 27.72 36.29 -6.32
CA ALA A 26 28.32 35.02 -5.92
C ALA A 26 27.44 34.25 -4.93
N ILE A 27 26.92 34.91 -3.90
CA ILE A 27 26.02 34.27 -2.92
C ILE A 27 24.73 33.82 -3.63
N SER A 28 24.14 34.68 -4.47
CA SER A 28 22.90 34.38 -5.18
C SER A 28 23.05 33.19 -6.14
N VAL A 29 24.15 33.15 -6.90
CA VAL A 29 24.43 32.07 -7.86
C VAL A 29 24.76 30.75 -7.16
N MET A 30 25.33 30.78 -5.95
CA MET A 30 25.54 29.58 -5.13
C MET A 30 24.26 29.07 -4.45
N SER A 31 23.35 29.96 -4.03
CA SER A 31 22.14 29.56 -3.31
C SER A 31 21.06 28.94 -4.20
N LEU A 32 20.96 29.38 -5.47
CA LEU A 32 19.97 28.88 -6.44
C LEU A 32 20.06 27.35 -6.69
N PRO A 33 21.23 26.77 -7.02
CA PRO A 33 21.34 25.33 -7.24
C PRO A 33 21.07 24.54 -5.96
N MET A 34 21.45 25.04 -4.78
CA MET A 34 21.14 24.38 -3.51
C MET A 34 19.64 24.31 -3.24
N MET A 35 18.90 25.41 -3.47
CA MET A 35 17.44 25.43 -3.34
C MET A 35 16.76 24.48 -4.34
N ALA A 36 17.28 24.38 -5.57
CA ALA A 36 16.78 23.44 -6.56
C ALA A 36 16.95 21.99 -6.11
N VAL A 37 18.14 21.61 -5.62
CA VAL A 37 18.39 20.24 -5.13
C VAL A 37 17.53 19.89 -3.91
N VAL A 38 17.33 20.83 -2.98
CA VAL A 38 16.46 20.59 -1.82
C VAL A 38 15.01 20.40 -2.23
N THR A 39 14.51 21.23 -3.16
CA THR A 39 13.17 21.06 -3.72
C THR A 39 13.03 19.71 -4.41
N GLN A 40 14.06 19.27 -5.14
CA GLN A 40 14.07 17.97 -5.81
C GLN A 40 13.96 16.80 -4.81
N ARG A 41 14.80 16.79 -3.77
CA ARG A 41 14.70 15.77 -2.70
C ARG A 41 13.34 15.80 -1.99
N GLY A 42 12.74 17.00 -1.88
CA GLY A 42 11.41 17.18 -1.32
C GLY A 42 10.32 16.43 -2.08
N MET A 43 10.31 16.51 -3.42
CA MET A 43 9.29 15.80 -4.19
C MET A 43 9.57 14.29 -4.29
N GLU A 44 10.85 13.85 -4.32
CA GLU A 44 11.17 12.42 -4.24
C GLU A 44 10.59 11.76 -2.97
N ASN A 45 10.78 12.42 -1.82
CA ASN A 45 10.21 11.95 -0.56
C ASN A 45 8.67 11.94 -0.55
N ASN A 46 8.04 12.84 -1.30
CA ASN A 46 6.58 12.86 -1.44
C ASN A 46 6.10 11.64 -2.25
N ILE A 47 6.78 11.31 -3.36
CA ILE A 47 6.46 10.15 -4.19
C ILE A 47 6.63 8.85 -3.41
N VAL A 48 7.67 8.74 -2.56
CA VAL A 48 7.83 7.60 -1.64
C VAL A 48 6.61 7.46 -0.73
N GLN A 49 6.12 8.56 -0.15
CA GLN A 49 4.93 8.51 0.71
C GLN A 49 3.68 8.09 -0.07
N GLU A 50 3.50 8.60 -1.29
CA GLU A 50 2.40 8.19 -2.16
C GLU A 50 2.45 6.68 -2.45
N ALA A 51 3.64 6.13 -2.73
CA ALA A 51 3.84 4.70 -2.95
C ALA A 51 3.50 3.87 -1.70
N ILE A 52 3.87 4.37 -0.50
CA ILE A 52 3.51 3.74 0.77
C ILE A 52 1.99 3.77 0.99
N PHE A 53 1.32 4.89 0.70
CA PHE A 53 -0.13 4.99 0.83
C PHE A 53 -0.86 4.09 -0.15
N ALA A 54 -0.40 4.01 -1.40
CA ALA A 54 -0.97 3.09 -2.39
C ALA A 54 -0.79 1.62 -1.95
N ALA A 55 0.40 1.23 -1.48
CA ALA A 55 0.63 -0.09 -0.93
C ALA A 55 -0.23 -0.38 0.31
N SER A 56 -0.51 0.62 1.14
CA SER A 56 -1.42 0.46 2.28
C SER A 56 -2.87 0.25 1.85
N ALA A 57 -3.32 0.94 0.79
CA ALA A 57 -4.64 0.74 0.22
C ALA A 57 -4.78 -0.66 -0.40
N GLU A 58 -3.73 -1.15 -1.06
CA GLU A 58 -3.64 -2.51 -1.59
C GLU A 58 -3.74 -3.56 -0.46
N LEU A 59 -2.97 -3.38 0.62
CA LEU A 59 -3.03 -4.24 1.81
C LEU A 59 -4.44 -4.26 2.43
N MET A 60 -5.07 -3.09 2.59
CA MET A 60 -6.41 -2.98 3.15
C MET A 60 -7.47 -3.60 2.22
N GLY A 61 -7.30 -3.41 0.91
CA GLY A 61 -8.12 -4.05 -0.12
C GLY A 61 -8.04 -5.57 -0.03
N ALA A 62 -6.83 -6.12 0.09
CA ALA A 62 -6.63 -7.55 0.29
C ALA A 62 -7.38 -8.04 1.54
N THR A 63 -7.24 -7.35 2.68
CA THR A 63 -7.93 -7.75 3.93
C THR A 63 -9.46 -7.68 3.90
N SER A 64 -10.05 -7.07 2.86
CA SER A 64 -11.50 -7.02 2.68
C SER A 64 -12.09 -8.26 2.00
N GLY A 65 -11.24 -9.09 1.37
CA GLY A 65 -11.65 -10.37 0.78
C GLY A 65 -11.94 -11.42 1.85
N TYR A 66 -12.58 -12.52 1.44
CA TYR A 66 -12.81 -13.64 2.35
C TYR A 66 -11.49 -14.27 2.78
N TRP A 67 -11.46 -14.87 3.97
CA TRP A 67 -10.22 -15.42 4.51
C TRP A 67 -9.62 -16.53 3.63
N ASP A 68 -10.48 -17.36 3.04
CA ASP A 68 -10.08 -18.52 2.25
C ASP A 68 -11.26 -19.00 1.39
N GLU A 69 -10.98 -19.55 0.20
CA GLU A 69 -11.97 -20.22 -0.67
C GLU A 69 -12.81 -21.25 0.11
N ASN A 70 -12.19 -22.08 0.96
CA ASN A 70 -12.92 -23.10 1.70
C ASN A 70 -13.87 -22.50 2.74
N SER A 71 -13.65 -21.25 3.17
CA SER A 71 -14.55 -20.56 4.12
C SER A 71 -15.91 -20.26 3.49
N MET A 72 -15.99 -20.31 2.16
CA MET A 72 -17.18 -20.10 1.35
C MET A 72 -17.67 -21.40 0.67
N GLN A 73 -17.22 -22.58 1.13
CA GLN A 73 -17.64 -23.87 0.55
C GLN A 73 -19.17 -24.05 0.51
N ASP A 74 -19.86 -23.54 1.54
CA ASP A 74 -21.33 -23.60 1.65
C ASP A 74 -22.02 -22.34 1.10
N ILE A 75 -21.49 -21.71 0.05
CA ILE A 75 -22.06 -20.47 -0.53
C ILE A 75 -23.54 -20.58 -0.90
N ASN A 76 -24.01 -21.80 -1.21
CA ASN A 76 -25.41 -22.08 -1.52
C ASN A 76 -26.34 -22.11 -0.29
N VAL A 77 -25.78 -22.20 0.91
CA VAL A 77 -26.51 -22.27 2.19
C VAL A 77 -26.32 -20.98 2.98
N SER A 78 -25.11 -20.43 2.97
CA SER A 78 -24.76 -19.19 3.66
C SER A 78 -23.92 -18.31 2.75
N HIS A 79 -24.34 -17.06 2.57
CA HIS A 79 -23.57 -16.05 1.86
C HIS A 79 -22.46 -15.41 2.73
N LEU A 80 -22.19 -15.98 3.90
CA LEU A 80 -21.22 -15.46 4.86
C LEU A 80 -20.06 -16.45 5.02
N SER A 81 -18.86 -15.90 5.22
CA SER A 81 -17.67 -16.70 5.46
C SER A 81 -17.78 -17.48 6.78
N ARG A 82 -17.65 -18.80 6.73
CA ARG A 82 -17.65 -19.69 7.90
C ARG A 82 -16.22 -20.03 8.33
N VAL A 83 -16.05 -20.42 9.59
CA VAL A 83 -14.73 -20.81 10.12
C VAL A 83 -14.33 -22.18 9.57
N ILE A 84 -13.15 -22.28 8.97
CA ILE A 84 -12.58 -23.56 8.53
C ILE A 84 -12.10 -24.36 9.75
N ASN A 85 -12.36 -25.66 9.79
CA ASN A 85 -11.91 -26.50 10.89
C ASN A 85 -10.47 -26.99 10.67
N ILE A 86 -9.51 -26.20 11.14
CA ILE A 86 -8.09 -26.54 11.04
C ILE A 86 -7.65 -27.19 12.35
N GLY A 87 -7.14 -28.42 12.29
CA GLY A 87 -6.58 -29.10 13.46
C GLY A 87 -7.60 -29.52 14.53
N ASN A 88 -8.87 -29.72 14.16
CA ASN A 88 -9.97 -30.04 15.08
C ASN A 88 -10.27 -28.94 16.12
N ASP A 89 -10.06 -27.68 15.74
CA ASP A 89 -10.37 -26.51 16.58
C ASP A 89 -11.88 -26.31 16.80
N CYS A 90 -12.71 -26.91 15.95
CA CYS A 90 -14.16 -26.83 16.03
C CYS A 90 -14.77 -28.04 16.75
N ASN A 91 -15.70 -27.78 17.65
CA ASN A 91 -16.46 -28.84 18.32
C ASN A 91 -17.44 -29.50 17.33
N SER A 92 -17.33 -30.82 17.14
CA SER A 92 -18.13 -31.59 16.17
C SER A 92 -19.63 -31.68 16.49
N THR A 93 -20.04 -31.37 17.72
CA THR A 93 -21.45 -31.41 18.15
C THR A 93 -22.12 -30.05 18.02
N THR A 94 -21.39 -28.97 18.28
CA THR A 94 -21.94 -27.61 18.27
C THR A 94 -21.54 -26.79 17.04
N ASN A 95 -20.53 -27.23 16.28
CA ASN A 95 -19.88 -26.50 15.19
C ASN A 95 -19.40 -25.10 15.62
N LEU A 96 -18.89 -25.02 16.85
CA LEU A 96 -18.36 -23.81 17.48
C LEU A 96 -16.91 -24.02 17.91
N ARG A 97 -16.09 -23.00 17.73
CA ARG A 97 -14.74 -22.92 18.30
C ARG A 97 -14.81 -22.38 19.74
N LEU A 98 -13.81 -22.68 20.56
CA LEU A 98 -13.69 -22.07 21.88
C LEU A 98 -13.73 -20.54 21.77
N GLY A 99 -14.60 -19.90 22.56
CA GLY A 99 -14.82 -18.44 22.52
C GLY A 99 -15.95 -17.99 21.61
N HIS A 100 -16.55 -18.88 20.80
CA HIS A 100 -17.76 -18.54 20.04
C HIS A 100 -18.97 -18.42 20.96
N ILE A 101 -19.88 -17.52 20.60
CA ILE A 101 -21.16 -17.35 21.28
C ILE A 101 -22.14 -18.39 20.70
N ASN A 102 -22.75 -19.19 21.58
CA ASN A 102 -23.76 -20.18 21.18
C ASN A 102 -25.12 -19.51 20.91
N GLN A 103 -25.24 -18.85 19.76
CA GLN A 103 -26.47 -18.21 19.28
C GLN A 103 -26.74 -18.58 17.82
N PRO A 104 -28.02 -18.54 17.37
CA PRO A 104 -28.36 -18.66 15.96
C PRO A 104 -27.66 -17.57 15.13
N TYR A 105 -27.17 -17.93 13.94
CA TYR A 105 -26.56 -17.02 12.95
C TYR A 105 -25.27 -16.28 13.37
N HIS A 106 -24.66 -16.65 14.50
CA HIS A 106 -23.31 -16.23 14.86
C HIS A 106 -22.24 -17.03 14.10
N ARG A 107 -20.96 -16.60 14.21
CA ARG A 107 -19.77 -17.30 13.70
C ARG A 107 -19.84 -18.80 14.00
N ARG A 108 -19.86 -19.61 12.96
CA ARG A 108 -19.90 -21.07 13.04
C ARG A 108 -18.80 -21.65 12.18
N CYS A 109 -18.30 -22.79 12.62
CA CYS A 109 -17.43 -23.61 11.80
C CYS A 109 -18.21 -24.21 10.64
N LEU A 110 -17.51 -24.57 9.57
CA LEU A 110 -18.04 -25.42 8.51
C LEU A 110 -18.53 -26.75 9.08
N ASP A 111 -19.52 -27.32 8.43
CA ASP A 111 -20.01 -28.66 8.81
C ASP A 111 -19.04 -29.76 8.35
N ASN A 112 -18.17 -29.43 7.39
CA ASN A 112 -17.05 -30.26 6.97
C ASN A 112 -15.83 -30.05 7.88
N ASN A 113 -15.44 -31.11 8.61
CA ASN A 113 -14.38 -31.06 9.62
C ASN A 113 -12.97 -31.33 9.08
N GLU A 114 -12.81 -31.67 7.80
CA GLU A 114 -11.50 -31.95 7.19
C GLU A 114 -11.19 -30.92 6.11
N THR A 115 -11.01 -29.66 6.52
CA THR A 115 -10.66 -28.57 5.61
C THR A 115 -9.34 -27.94 6.04
N ILE A 116 -8.38 -27.89 5.11
CA ILE A 116 -7.12 -27.19 5.30
C ILE A 116 -7.21 -25.79 4.68
N ALA A 117 -6.43 -24.85 5.20
CA ALA A 117 -6.31 -23.53 4.58
C ALA A 117 -5.77 -23.68 3.15
N PHE A 118 -6.48 -23.10 2.19
CA PHE A 118 -6.03 -23.04 0.81
C PHE A 118 -5.01 -21.89 0.67
N ASN A 119 -3.91 -22.13 -0.03
CA ASN A 119 -2.80 -21.19 -0.14
C ASN A 119 -2.36 -20.96 -1.60
N LEU A 120 -3.30 -21.13 -2.53
CA LEU A 120 -3.09 -20.89 -3.95
C LEU A 120 -3.99 -19.73 -4.39
N GLN A 121 -3.53 -19.01 -5.41
CA GLN A 121 -4.30 -17.99 -6.10
C GLN A 121 -5.33 -18.63 -7.03
N GLY A 122 -6.50 -18.00 -7.15
CA GLY A 122 -7.63 -18.43 -7.96
C GLY A 122 -8.67 -19.19 -7.15
N GLY A 123 -9.84 -19.37 -7.74
CA GLY A 123 -10.99 -19.98 -7.07
C GLY A 123 -12.30 -19.58 -7.73
N ALA A 124 -13.41 -20.02 -7.16
CA ALA A 124 -14.73 -19.52 -7.55
C ALA A 124 -15.11 -18.26 -6.76
N VAL A 125 -14.40 -17.99 -5.65
CA VAL A 125 -14.70 -16.89 -4.73
C VAL A 125 -13.45 -16.02 -4.57
N SER A 126 -13.64 -14.70 -4.54
CA SER A 126 -12.56 -13.76 -4.26
C SER A 126 -12.10 -13.85 -2.80
N ASP A 127 -10.96 -14.48 -2.56
CA ASP A 127 -10.37 -14.66 -1.23
C ASP A 127 -9.06 -13.86 -1.04
N LEU A 128 -8.43 -13.98 0.13
CA LEU A 128 -7.18 -13.29 0.45
C LEU A 128 -6.04 -13.62 -0.53
N ASN A 129 -5.96 -14.85 -1.03
CA ASN A 129 -4.86 -15.27 -1.89
C ASN A 129 -5.00 -14.70 -3.30
N ASP A 130 -6.22 -14.34 -3.72
CA ASP A 130 -6.46 -13.70 -5.01
C ASP A 130 -5.85 -12.31 -5.12
N ALA A 131 -5.68 -11.62 -3.99
CA ALA A 131 -4.98 -10.34 -3.95
C ALA A 131 -3.47 -10.48 -4.17
N ALA A 132 -2.90 -11.69 -4.06
CA ALA A 132 -1.47 -11.90 -4.24
C ALA A 132 -1.05 -11.63 -5.69
N HIS A 133 0.08 -10.93 -5.87
CA HIS A 133 0.63 -10.67 -7.18
C HIS A 133 2.15 -10.51 -7.12
N GLY A 134 2.80 -10.78 -8.26
CA GLY A 134 4.21 -10.49 -8.45
C GLY A 134 4.49 -8.99 -8.51
N SER A 135 5.74 -8.63 -8.77
CA SER A 135 6.15 -7.22 -8.91
C SER A 135 5.36 -6.53 -10.03
N GLN A 136 4.56 -5.52 -9.68
CA GLN A 136 3.85 -4.66 -10.61
C GLN A 136 4.01 -3.18 -10.25
N SER A 137 3.90 -2.29 -11.23
CA SER A 137 4.03 -0.84 -11.00
C SER A 137 2.86 -0.32 -10.16
N ILE A 138 3.17 0.45 -9.12
CA ILE A 138 2.16 1.12 -8.28
C ILE A 138 1.47 2.25 -9.06
N PHE A 139 2.20 2.90 -9.96
CA PHE A 139 1.72 4.04 -10.72
C PHE A 139 1.48 3.66 -12.18
N LEU A 140 0.36 4.13 -12.74
CA LEU A 140 0.15 4.12 -14.20
C LEU A 140 1.01 5.24 -14.81
N ASN A 141 1.91 4.88 -15.72
CA ASN A 141 2.72 5.83 -16.47
C ASN A 141 2.34 5.81 -17.97
N PRO A 142 1.20 6.39 -18.36
CA PRO A 142 0.71 6.33 -19.74
C PRO A 142 1.53 7.20 -20.71
N THR A 143 2.38 8.10 -20.21
CA THR A 143 3.26 8.95 -21.03
C THR A 143 4.67 9.01 -20.41
N PRO A 144 5.66 8.29 -20.97
CA PRO A 144 7.00 8.14 -20.37
C PRO A 144 7.88 9.39 -20.49
N THR A 145 7.31 10.57 -20.74
CA THR A 145 8.03 11.82 -21.01
C THR A 145 8.70 12.46 -19.78
N ALA A 146 8.43 11.95 -18.57
CA ALA A 146 9.03 12.41 -17.31
C ALA A 146 10.15 11.47 -16.77
N SER A 147 10.90 10.82 -17.67
CA SER A 147 11.95 9.82 -17.38
C SER A 147 13.10 10.26 -16.45
N GLY A 148 13.17 11.54 -16.04
CA GLY A 148 14.31 12.07 -15.27
C GLY A 148 14.03 12.43 -13.82
N TYR A 149 12.80 12.33 -13.33
CA TYR A 149 12.44 12.88 -12.02
C TYR A 149 11.59 11.96 -11.12
N LYS A 150 11.08 10.86 -11.65
CA LYS A 150 10.22 9.94 -10.89
C LYS A 150 10.85 8.55 -10.95
N ASP A 151 11.37 8.08 -9.80
CA ASP A 151 11.65 6.66 -9.63
C ASP A 151 10.33 5.89 -9.73
N ASP A 152 10.34 4.81 -10.51
CA ASP A 152 9.21 3.89 -10.57
C ASP A 152 9.26 2.99 -9.33
N TYR A 153 8.12 2.90 -8.65
CA TYR A 153 7.93 2.04 -7.49
C TYR A 153 7.03 0.86 -7.86
N ASN A 154 7.47 -0.33 -7.49
CA ASN A 154 6.71 -1.55 -7.68
C ASN A 154 6.20 -2.09 -6.34
N SER A 155 5.00 -2.67 -6.34
CA SER A 155 4.46 -3.45 -5.23
C SER A 155 4.50 -4.94 -5.55
N THR A 156 4.75 -5.74 -4.52
CA THR A 156 4.57 -7.20 -4.55
C THR A 156 3.75 -7.58 -3.34
N LEU A 157 2.58 -8.20 -3.55
CA LEU A 157 1.72 -8.71 -2.49
C LEU A 157 1.88 -10.22 -2.38
N SER A 158 2.19 -10.69 -1.19
CA SER A 158 2.24 -12.11 -0.88
C SER A 158 1.30 -12.43 0.27
N VAL A 159 0.58 -13.53 0.12
CA VAL A 159 -0.24 -14.14 1.18
C VAL A 159 0.28 -15.55 1.43
N SER A 160 0.47 -15.88 2.70
CA SER A 160 0.92 -17.21 3.10
C SER A 160 0.31 -17.59 4.44
N VAL A 161 -0.05 -18.86 4.60
CA VAL A 161 -0.41 -19.40 5.92
C VAL A 161 0.77 -19.26 6.88
N SER A 162 0.52 -18.77 8.09
CA SER A 162 1.55 -18.53 9.09
C SER A 162 2.13 -19.83 9.59
N ALA A 163 3.47 -19.92 9.63
CA ALA A 163 4.16 -21.11 10.14
C ALA A 163 3.91 -21.36 11.64
N ALA A 164 3.49 -20.33 12.38
CA ALA A 164 3.21 -20.43 13.81
C ALA A 164 1.77 -20.88 14.11
N ASP A 165 0.81 -20.56 13.24
CA ASP A 165 -0.61 -20.88 13.42
C ASP A 165 -1.30 -20.97 12.06
N ALA A 166 -1.83 -22.16 11.75
CA ALA A 166 -2.53 -22.42 10.50
C ALA A 166 -3.88 -21.68 10.39
N ASN A 167 -4.40 -21.12 11.49
CA ASN A 167 -5.56 -20.24 11.50
C ASN A 167 -5.24 -18.78 11.12
N VAL A 168 -3.98 -18.45 10.84
CA VAL A 168 -3.55 -17.10 10.52
C VAL A 168 -2.88 -17.10 9.16
N LYS A 169 -3.24 -16.13 8.31
CA LYS A 169 -2.53 -15.80 7.09
C LYS A 169 -1.71 -14.53 7.30
N ASP A 170 -0.43 -14.60 6.94
CA ASP A 170 0.48 -13.47 6.87
C ASP A 170 0.36 -12.83 5.48
N ILE A 171 0.05 -11.53 5.46
CA ILE A 171 -0.08 -10.72 4.25
C ILE A 171 1.07 -9.70 4.27
N ASN A 172 1.92 -9.74 3.26
CA ASN A 172 3.05 -8.82 3.14
C ASN A 172 2.99 -8.09 1.80
N VAL A 173 2.98 -6.76 1.85
CA VAL A 173 3.16 -5.90 0.68
C VAL A 173 4.55 -5.30 0.74
N THR A 174 5.38 -5.63 -0.24
CA THR A 174 6.75 -5.12 -0.38
C THR A 174 6.78 -4.04 -1.44
N VAL A 175 7.25 -2.85 -1.09
CA VAL A 175 7.47 -1.76 -2.03
C VAL A 175 8.95 -1.71 -2.38
N THR A 176 9.27 -1.81 -3.67
CA THR A 176 10.64 -1.72 -4.19
C THR A 176 10.77 -0.54 -5.14
N ASN A 177 11.94 0.11 -5.14
CA ASN A 177 12.26 1.12 -6.14
C ASN A 177 12.75 0.49 -7.46
N THR A 178 13.07 1.33 -8.44
CA THR A 178 13.55 0.90 -9.77
C THR A 178 14.85 0.08 -9.72
N ALA A 179 15.68 0.26 -8.68
CA ALA A 179 16.88 -0.53 -8.46
C ALA A 179 16.61 -1.89 -7.76
N GLY A 180 15.35 -2.23 -7.49
CA GLY A 180 14.96 -3.44 -6.75
C GLY A 180 15.22 -3.36 -5.25
N LYS A 181 15.59 -2.18 -4.73
CA LYS A 181 15.81 -1.98 -3.28
C LYS A 181 14.47 -1.86 -2.58
N VAL A 182 14.31 -2.63 -1.49
CA VAL A 182 13.14 -2.53 -0.62
C VAL A 182 13.12 -1.16 0.06
N VAL A 183 12.01 -0.45 -0.14
CA VAL A 183 11.73 0.85 0.46
C VAL A 183 10.99 0.63 1.79
N THR A 184 9.94 -0.18 1.76
CA THR A 184 9.16 -0.57 2.94
C THR A 184 8.51 -1.93 2.76
N ILE A 185 8.13 -2.54 3.89
CA ILE A 185 7.28 -3.74 3.93
C ILE A 185 6.13 -3.46 4.88
N LEU A 186 4.91 -3.50 4.35
CA LEU A 186 3.70 -3.45 5.15
C LEU A 186 3.23 -4.87 5.43
N LYS A 187 2.85 -5.13 6.68
CA LYS A 187 2.44 -6.46 7.14
C LYS A 187 1.06 -6.39 7.77
N ALA A 188 0.20 -7.33 7.42
CA ALA A 188 -1.05 -7.60 8.10
C ALA A 188 -1.16 -9.09 8.41
N LYS A 189 -1.99 -9.41 9.40
CA LYS A 189 -2.39 -10.77 9.74
C LYS A 189 -3.89 -10.86 9.63
N SER A 190 -4.39 -11.88 8.96
CA SER A 190 -5.82 -12.18 8.91
C SER A 190 -6.09 -13.55 9.52
N ALA A 191 -7.09 -13.63 10.38
CA ALA A 191 -7.39 -14.83 11.15
C ALA A 191 -8.68 -15.49 10.67
N ASN A 192 -8.70 -16.82 10.73
CA ASN A 192 -9.86 -17.67 10.49
C ASN A 192 -10.89 -17.54 11.62
N ILE A 193 -11.68 -16.46 11.57
CA ILE A 193 -12.70 -16.15 12.58
C ILE A 193 -14.12 -16.14 12.02
N GLY A 194 -14.28 -16.20 10.70
CA GLY A 194 -15.57 -16.14 10.01
C GLY A 194 -16.34 -14.84 10.24
N GLU A 195 -17.46 -14.74 9.55
CA GLU A 195 -18.36 -13.60 9.61
C GLU A 195 -19.50 -13.84 10.61
N ILE A 196 -20.07 -12.73 11.09
CA ILE A 196 -21.29 -12.74 11.89
C ILE A 196 -22.45 -12.28 11.02
N ASP A 197 -23.59 -12.96 11.13
CA ASP A 197 -24.85 -12.33 10.75
C ASP A 197 -25.47 -11.67 11.99
N TYR A 198 -26.18 -10.57 11.77
CA TYR A 198 -26.96 -9.97 12.83
C TYR A 198 -28.34 -10.60 12.83
N TYR A 199 -28.69 -11.26 13.94
CA TYR A 199 -30.07 -11.63 14.19
C TYR A 199 -30.91 -10.35 14.31
N ARG A 200 -31.52 -9.92 13.19
CA ARG A 200 -32.51 -8.85 13.22
C ARG A 200 -33.64 -9.33 14.09
N ARG A 201 -33.82 -8.70 15.26
CA ARG A 201 -35.05 -8.83 16.04
C ARG A 201 -36.18 -8.30 15.16
N THR A 202 -36.84 -9.18 14.42
CA THR A 202 -38.18 -8.94 13.91
C THR A 202 -39.08 -8.83 15.13
N PHE A 203 -39.43 -7.60 15.49
CA PHE A 203 -40.52 -7.31 16.42
C PHE A 203 -41.85 -7.39 15.66
#